data_AF-A0A7R9MJF8-F1
#
_entry.id   AF-A0A7R9MJF8-F1
#
_cell.length_a   1.000
_cell.length_b   1.000
_cell.length_c   1.000
_cell.angle_alpha   90.00
_cell.angle_beta   90.00
_cell.angle_gamma   90.00
#
_symmetry.space_group_name_H-M   'P 1'
#
loop_
_entity.id
_entity.type
_entity.pdbx_description
1 polymer ?
#
loop_
_entity_poly.entity_id
_entity_poly.type
_entity_poly.pdbx_seq_one_letter_code
_entity_poly.pdbx_strand_id
1 'polypeptide(L)'
;MDGRSLDWGAVGALQGIKNPIKAAECVLTSQTRQQPCGLIAPNLLVGEGARDYALSNGCVGCVASDLMTGNLGVFGVKCFDQRSKQTYSKYKRLLESEVNDKNNGFSVKQRRLDTVGAICVDWEGNVAAGASSGGIHLKPSGRIGQAALMGCGVWAQKCMAIATTGAGEYLTKTMFAKECANQLLDTSDANNLNALSKAFKEGFIDSPLLENIAAEDRLAGVLALYHDKDSAHTELLWGHSTHSMCCGYMSSSLSKPKAFVSQLPIDSKPGLNFKVEAINV
;
A
#
# COMPACT_ATOMS: atom_id res chain seq x y z
N MET A 1 -4.81 10.15 3.05
CA MET A 1 -6.11 10.70 2.65
C MET A 1 -6.92 10.88 3.91
N ASP A 2 -7.51 12.06 4.06
CA ASP A 2 -8.42 12.37 5.16
C ASP A 2 -9.86 12.15 4.70
N GLY A 3 -10.63 11.33 5.43
CA GLY A 3 -12.00 10.98 5.06
C GLY A 3 -13.02 12.08 5.35
N ARG A 4 -12.65 13.10 6.13
CA ARG A 4 -13.50 14.26 6.45
C ARG A 4 -13.44 15.34 5.39
N SER A 5 -12.25 15.85 5.09
CA SER A 5 -12.03 16.87 4.04
C SER A 5 -12.04 16.29 2.64
N LEU A 6 -11.77 14.98 2.50
CA LEU A 6 -11.45 14.29 1.24
C LEU A 6 -10.11 14.73 0.63
N ASP A 7 -9.31 15.51 1.35
CA ASP A 7 -7.97 15.93 0.93
C ASP A 7 -7.00 14.73 0.93
N TRP A 8 -6.06 14.77 0.01
CA TRP A 8 -5.03 13.74 -0.10
C TRP A 8 -3.71 14.31 -0.58
N GLY A 9 -2.63 13.77 -0.03
CA GLY A 9 -1.26 14.07 -0.43
C GLY A 9 -0.50 12.80 -0.73
N ALA A 10 0.36 12.85 -1.72
CA ALA A 10 1.20 11.74 -2.13
C ALA A 10 2.57 12.21 -2.61
N VAL A 11 3.54 11.30 -2.51
CA VAL A 11 4.88 11.48 -3.06
C VAL A 11 5.29 10.25 -3.86
N GLY A 12 5.88 10.45 -5.04
CA GLY A 12 6.31 9.38 -5.93
C GLY A 12 7.79 9.47 -6.26
N ALA A 13 8.45 8.33 -6.47
CA ALA A 13 9.88 8.26 -6.78
C ALA A 13 10.78 9.11 -5.83
N LEU A 14 10.34 9.27 -4.57
CA LEU A 14 11.01 10.11 -3.58
C LEU A 14 12.27 9.40 -3.04
N GLN A 15 13.37 10.13 -2.98
CA GLN A 15 14.64 9.68 -2.42
C GLN A 15 15.15 10.69 -1.39
N GLY A 16 16.00 10.22 -0.47
CA GLY A 16 16.70 11.10 0.48
C GLY A 16 15.82 11.66 1.60
N ILE A 17 14.61 11.13 1.81
CA ILE A 17 13.71 11.47 2.92
C ILE A 17 13.45 10.23 3.77
N LYS A 18 13.66 10.33 5.09
CA LYS A 18 13.60 9.19 6.01
C LYS A 18 12.21 8.56 6.09
N ASN A 19 11.16 9.38 6.06
CA ASN A 19 9.78 8.94 6.20
C ASN A 19 8.94 9.52 5.06
N PRO A 20 8.78 8.81 3.92
CA PRO A 20 7.99 9.27 2.79
C PRO A 20 6.53 9.64 3.16
N ILE A 21 5.94 8.94 4.13
CA ILE A 21 4.58 9.24 4.61
C ILE A 21 4.45 10.64 5.23
N LYS A 22 5.51 11.16 5.87
CA LYS A 22 5.53 12.54 6.40
C LYS A 22 5.59 13.57 5.28
N ALA A 23 6.31 13.26 4.19
CA ALA A 23 6.31 14.12 3.01
C ALA A 23 4.92 14.15 2.35
N ALA A 24 4.24 13.01 2.25
CA ALA A 24 2.85 12.95 1.78
C ALA A 24 1.88 13.73 2.69
N GLU A 25 2.08 13.67 4.02
CA GLU A 25 1.35 14.48 5.00
C GLU A 25 1.60 15.99 4.80
N CYS A 26 2.83 16.43 4.53
CA CYS A 26 3.12 17.83 4.19
C CYS A 26 2.39 18.29 2.92
N VAL A 27 2.26 17.41 1.92
CA VAL A 27 1.50 17.70 0.70
C VAL A 27 0.00 17.80 1.01
N LEU A 28 -0.55 16.87 1.80
CA LEU A 28 -1.95 16.89 2.23
C LEU A 28 -2.27 18.17 3.02
N THR A 29 -1.49 18.45 4.06
CA THR A 29 -1.72 19.61 4.94
C THR A 29 -1.47 20.96 4.27
N SER A 30 -0.84 20.99 3.10
CA SER A 30 -0.74 22.22 2.32
C SER A 30 -2.09 22.67 1.76
N GLN A 31 -3.02 21.75 1.50
CA GLN A 31 -4.35 22.05 0.97
C GLN A 31 -5.23 22.80 1.97
N THR A 32 -4.95 22.68 3.27
CA THR A 32 -5.67 23.41 4.32
C THR A 32 -5.19 24.85 4.49
N ARG A 33 -4.10 25.25 3.81
CA ARG A 33 -3.49 26.57 3.91
C ARG A 33 -3.77 27.37 2.65
N GLN A 34 -3.95 28.68 2.81
CA GLN A 34 -4.04 29.60 1.68
C GLN A 34 -2.70 29.63 0.94
N GLN A 35 -2.74 29.32 -0.35
CA GLN A 35 -1.54 29.32 -1.18
C GLN A 35 -1.22 30.74 -1.66
N PRO A 36 0.08 31.06 -1.87
CA PRO A 36 0.49 32.32 -2.47
C PRO A 36 -0.24 32.58 -3.79
N CYS A 37 -0.65 33.82 -4.00
CA CYS A 37 -1.27 34.28 -5.26
C CYS A 37 -2.54 33.50 -5.66
N GLY A 38 -3.19 32.79 -4.74
CA GLY A 38 -4.40 32.00 -5.04
C GLY A 38 -4.13 30.71 -5.83
N LEU A 39 -2.91 30.19 -5.82
CA LEU A 39 -2.58 28.91 -6.45
C LEU A 39 -3.36 27.75 -5.82
N ILE A 40 -3.56 26.68 -6.58
CA ILE A 40 -4.11 25.44 -6.05
C ILE A 40 -2.96 24.60 -5.50
N ALA A 41 -3.10 24.10 -4.27
CA ALA A 41 -2.09 23.27 -3.63
C ALA A 41 -1.88 21.96 -4.41
N PRO A 42 -0.66 21.41 -4.45
CA PRO A 42 -0.40 20.14 -5.12
C PRO A 42 -0.95 18.96 -4.31
N ASN A 43 -1.40 17.92 -5.00
CA ASN A 43 -1.82 16.65 -4.37
C ASN A 43 -0.75 15.55 -4.50
N LEU A 44 0.11 15.64 -5.52
CA LEU A 44 1.17 14.67 -5.79
C LEU A 44 2.42 15.40 -6.25
N LEU A 45 3.54 15.13 -5.58
CA LEU A 45 4.86 15.58 -5.99
C LEU A 45 5.76 14.37 -6.26
N VAL A 46 6.71 14.48 -7.19
CA VAL A 46 7.61 13.37 -7.52
C VAL A 46 9.07 13.79 -7.58
N GLY A 47 9.97 12.82 -7.41
CA GLY A 47 11.41 12.98 -7.63
C GLY A 47 12.06 14.03 -6.74
N GLU A 48 12.95 14.83 -7.32
CA GLU A 48 13.73 15.85 -6.61
C GLU A 48 12.86 16.99 -6.09
N GLY A 49 11.88 17.47 -6.87
CA GLY A 49 10.95 18.50 -6.42
C GLY A 49 10.15 18.08 -5.18
N ALA A 50 9.76 16.79 -5.08
CA ALA A 50 9.14 16.26 -3.87
C ALA A 50 10.09 16.25 -2.66
N ARG A 51 11.39 15.99 -2.88
CA ARG A 51 12.41 16.01 -1.83
C ARG A 51 12.61 17.41 -1.31
N ASP A 52 12.81 18.39 -2.20
CA ASP A 52 13.06 19.78 -1.82
C ASP A 52 11.84 20.37 -1.09
N TYR A 53 10.65 20.06 -1.58
CA TYR A 53 9.40 20.41 -0.91
C TYR A 53 9.32 19.81 0.50
N ALA A 54 9.63 18.52 0.65
CA ALA A 54 9.61 17.85 1.94
C ALA A 54 10.62 18.46 2.93
N LEU A 55 11.86 18.71 2.49
CA LEU A 55 12.91 19.33 3.32
C LEU A 55 12.51 20.74 3.76
N SER A 56 11.96 21.54 2.84
CA SER A 56 11.48 22.90 3.13
C SER A 56 10.31 22.92 4.12
N ASN A 57 9.56 21.82 4.21
CA ASN A 57 8.47 21.63 5.17
C ASN A 57 8.88 20.84 6.42
N GLY A 58 10.19 20.75 6.71
CA GLY A 58 10.70 20.18 7.96
C GLY A 58 10.79 18.65 8.00
N CYS A 59 10.66 17.96 6.87
CA CYS A 59 10.94 16.52 6.81
C CYS A 59 12.42 16.22 7.03
N VAL A 60 12.69 15.08 7.68
CA VAL A 60 14.06 14.63 7.96
C VAL A 60 14.66 14.00 6.70
N GLY A 61 15.72 14.63 6.19
CA GLY A 61 16.57 14.07 5.14
C GLY A 61 17.34 12.84 5.62
N CYS A 62 17.74 11.96 4.70
CA CYS A 62 18.58 10.81 4.99
C CYS A 62 19.49 10.48 3.81
N VAL A 63 20.58 9.77 4.09
CA VAL A 63 21.46 9.21 3.05
C VAL A 63 21.10 7.74 2.80
N ALA A 64 21.49 7.20 1.65
CA ALA A 64 21.16 5.82 1.27
C ALA A 64 21.60 4.80 2.35
N SER A 65 22.72 5.03 3.02
CA SER A 65 23.19 4.17 4.11
C SER A 65 22.23 4.10 5.29
N ASP A 66 21.46 5.15 5.58
CA ASP A 66 20.52 5.16 6.70
C ASP A 66 19.36 4.17 6.49
N LEU A 67 18.98 3.99 5.22
CA LEU A 67 17.88 3.15 4.76
C LEU A 67 18.29 1.69 4.51
N MET A 68 19.60 1.40 4.49
CA MET A 68 20.09 0.04 4.31
C MET A 68 19.93 -0.77 5.61
N THR A 69 19.33 -1.96 5.48
CA THR A 69 19.33 -2.97 6.55
C THR A 69 20.68 -3.68 6.55
N GLY A 70 21.52 -3.42 7.56
CA GLY A 70 22.72 -4.19 7.86
C GLY A 70 23.54 -3.58 8.99
N ASN A 71 24.50 -4.36 9.49
CA ASN A 71 25.36 -3.95 10.61
C ASN A 71 26.33 -2.84 10.17
N LEU A 72 26.77 -2.03 11.15
CA LEU A 72 27.90 -1.11 10.94
C LEU A 72 29.10 -1.90 10.42
N GLY A 73 29.59 -1.55 9.23
CA GLY A 73 30.83 -2.11 8.69
C GLY A 73 32.05 -1.53 9.41
N VAL A 74 33.25 -1.97 8.97
CA VAL A 74 34.57 -1.63 9.54
C VAL A 74 34.84 -0.10 9.61
N PHE A 75 34.09 0.71 8.85
CA PHE A 75 34.22 2.17 8.80
C PHE A 75 32.98 2.94 9.30
N GLY A 76 32.09 2.30 10.08
CA GLY A 76 30.89 2.96 10.62
C GLY A 76 29.77 3.22 9.61
N VAL A 77 29.95 2.79 8.35
CA VAL A 77 28.92 2.84 7.31
C VAL A 77 28.06 1.58 7.40
N LYS A 78 26.74 1.73 7.46
CA LYS A 78 25.82 0.59 7.30
C LYS A 78 26.05 -0.04 5.93
N CYS A 79 26.56 -1.27 5.93
CA CYS A 79 26.66 -2.08 4.74
C CYS A 79 25.32 -2.81 4.53
N PHE A 80 24.96 -3.15 3.30
CA PHE A 80 23.90 -4.13 3.09
C PHE A 80 24.17 -5.38 3.94
N ASP A 81 23.13 -5.86 4.60
CA ASP A 81 23.10 -7.20 5.18
C ASP A 81 23.54 -8.22 4.13
N GLN A 82 24.28 -9.24 4.55
CA GLN A 82 24.88 -10.22 3.66
C GLN A 82 23.80 -10.95 2.84
N ARG A 83 22.61 -11.15 3.41
CA ARG A 83 21.45 -11.73 2.73
C ARG A 83 20.85 -10.79 1.69
N SER A 84 20.78 -9.48 1.97
CA SER A 84 20.30 -8.47 1.04
C SER A 84 21.25 -8.31 -0.15
N LYS A 85 22.58 -8.32 0.07
CA LYS A 85 23.58 -8.34 -1.02
C LYS A 85 23.44 -9.57 -1.89
N GLN A 86 23.33 -10.75 -1.28
CA GLN A 86 23.17 -12.01 -2.02
C GLN A 86 21.90 -12.01 -2.86
N THR A 87 20.79 -11.52 -2.30
CA THR A 87 19.51 -11.40 -3.00
C THR A 87 19.66 -10.44 -4.18
N TYR A 88 20.16 -9.22 -3.96
CA TYR A 88 20.39 -8.25 -5.04
C TYR A 88 21.27 -8.82 -6.16
N SER A 89 22.43 -9.41 -5.82
CA SER A 89 23.34 -10.01 -6.79
C SER A 89 22.72 -11.18 -7.54
N LYS A 90 21.90 -12.01 -6.88
CA LYS A 90 21.15 -13.09 -7.52
C LYS A 90 20.18 -12.54 -8.56
N TYR A 91 19.35 -11.57 -8.18
CA TYR A 91 18.37 -10.97 -9.09
C TYR A 91 19.04 -10.21 -10.25
N LYS A 92 20.16 -9.51 -9.99
CA LYS A 92 20.92 -8.82 -11.04
C LYS A 92 21.49 -9.80 -12.07
N ARG A 93 22.10 -10.90 -11.61
CA ARG A 93 22.61 -11.96 -12.50
C ARG A 93 21.49 -12.62 -13.30
N LEU A 94 20.32 -12.84 -12.69
CA LEU A 94 19.16 -13.41 -13.39
C LEU A 94 18.69 -12.49 -14.53
N LEU A 95 18.57 -11.19 -14.27
CA LEU A 95 18.23 -10.22 -15.32
C LEU A 95 19.27 -10.19 -16.44
N GLU A 96 20.57 -10.20 -16.09
CA GLU A 96 21.66 -10.24 -17.07
C GLU A 96 21.62 -11.55 -17.90
N SER A 97 21.22 -12.68 -17.30
CA SER A 97 21.08 -13.95 -18.03
C SER A 97 19.85 -14.03 -18.93
N GLU A 98 18.70 -13.45 -18.54
CA GLU A 98 17.49 -13.41 -19.38
C GLU A 98 17.69 -12.54 -20.63
N VAL A 99 18.44 -11.43 -20.51
CA VAL A 99 18.81 -10.60 -21.66
C VAL A 99 19.66 -11.39 -22.68
N ASN A 100 20.47 -12.33 -22.20
CA ASN A 100 21.35 -13.15 -23.03
C ASN A 100 20.69 -14.43 -23.56
N ASP A 101 19.60 -14.90 -22.96
CA ASP A 101 18.99 -16.19 -23.27
C ASP A 101 17.45 -16.09 -23.32
N LYS A 102 16.91 -15.65 -24.46
CA LYS A 102 15.47 -15.37 -24.69
C LYS A 102 14.54 -16.60 -24.60
N ASN A 103 15.09 -17.81 -24.43
CA ASN A 103 14.35 -19.07 -24.48
C ASN A 103 14.06 -19.69 -23.10
N ASN A 104 14.52 -19.10 -22.01
CA ASN A 104 14.28 -19.64 -20.67
C ASN A 104 13.16 -18.88 -19.96
N GLY A 105 11.95 -19.45 -19.97
CA GLY A 105 10.82 -18.97 -19.17
C GLY A 105 11.08 -19.19 -17.68
N PHE A 106 11.74 -18.25 -17.03
CA PHE A 106 12.09 -18.35 -15.61
C PHE A 106 11.04 -17.66 -14.73
N SER A 107 10.36 -18.44 -13.89
CA SER A 107 9.42 -17.93 -12.90
C SER A 107 10.16 -17.57 -11.61
N VAL A 108 10.21 -16.27 -11.27
CA VAL A 108 10.60 -15.82 -9.92
C VAL A 108 9.48 -16.23 -8.95
N LYS A 109 9.56 -17.46 -8.44
CA LYS A 109 8.53 -18.09 -7.57
C LYS A 109 8.21 -17.36 -6.27
N GLN A 110 8.95 -16.30 -5.90
CA GLN A 110 8.65 -15.47 -4.73
C GLN A 110 8.95 -14.00 -5.00
N ARG A 111 7.95 -13.27 -5.51
CA ARG A 111 7.99 -11.81 -5.55
C ARG A 111 7.84 -11.28 -4.12
N ARG A 112 8.83 -10.52 -3.64
CA ARG A 112 8.69 -9.80 -2.37
C ARG A 112 7.79 -8.59 -2.58
N LEU A 113 6.69 -8.56 -1.84
CA LEU A 113 5.70 -7.50 -1.86
C LEU A 113 5.93 -6.65 -0.61
N ASP A 114 6.56 -5.49 -0.80
CA ASP A 114 6.98 -4.63 0.29
C ASP A 114 6.14 -3.34 0.26
N THR A 115 4.95 -3.39 0.87
CA THR A 115 4.10 -2.22 1.13
C THR A 115 3.55 -2.32 2.54
N VAL A 116 3.54 -1.19 3.25
CA VAL A 116 2.86 -1.04 4.53
C VAL A 116 1.70 -0.07 4.39
N GLY A 117 0.62 -0.31 5.12
CA GLY A 117 -0.57 0.52 5.14
C GLY A 117 -1.15 0.60 6.55
N ALA A 118 -1.82 1.70 6.84
CA ALA A 118 -2.54 1.92 8.08
C ALA A 118 -3.84 2.68 7.80
N ILE A 119 -4.86 2.33 8.56
CA ILE A 119 -6.17 2.98 8.55
C ILE A 119 -6.59 3.24 10.00
N CYS A 120 -7.36 4.28 10.23
CA CYS A 120 -7.87 4.59 11.56
C CYS A 120 -9.24 5.26 11.49
N VAL A 121 -9.92 5.24 12.64
CA VAL A 121 -11.10 6.02 12.95
C VAL A 121 -10.92 6.68 14.32
N ASP A 122 -11.32 7.94 14.46
CA ASP A 122 -11.31 8.65 15.74
C ASP A 122 -12.67 8.58 16.46
N TRP A 123 -12.76 9.21 17.63
CA TRP A 123 -13.97 9.22 18.46
C TRP A 123 -15.12 10.08 17.88
N GLU A 124 -14.85 10.94 16.90
CA GLU A 124 -15.87 11.68 16.14
C GLU A 124 -16.35 10.89 14.90
N GLY A 125 -15.80 9.69 14.70
CA GLY A 125 -16.02 8.85 13.53
C GLY A 125 -15.37 9.40 12.26
N ASN A 126 -14.34 10.24 12.37
CA ASN A 126 -13.53 10.63 11.21
C ASN A 126 -12.55 9.51 10.89
N VAL A 127 -12.41 9.18 9.61
CA VAL A 127 -11.57 8.09 9.12
C VAL A 127 -10.39 8.62 8.33
N ALA A 128 -9.25 7.94 8.38
CA ALA A 128 -8.09 8.27 7.56
C ALA A 128 -7.34 7.02 7.10
N ALA A 129 -6.65 7.15 5.96
CA ALA A 129 -5.84 6.07 5.38
C ALA A 129 -4.48 6.57 4.88
N GLY A 130 -3.45 5.76 5.08
CA GLY A 130 -2.08 6.02 4.62
C GLY A 130 -1.36 4.74 4.21
N ALA A 131 -0.51 4.84 3.18
CA ALA A 131 0.32 3.73 2.71
C ALA A 131 1.72 4.21 2.29
N SER A 132 2.70 3.32 2.36
CA SER A 132 4.08 3.59 1.93
C SER A 132 4.72 2.33 1.38
N SER A 133 5.45 2.46 0.28
CA SER A 133 6.12 1.33 -0.39
C SER A 133 7.46 1.74 -0.99
N GLY A 134 8.44 0.83 -0.94
CA GLY A 134 9.69 0.93 -1.71
C GLY A 134 9.52 0.58 -3.20
N GLY A 135 8.40 -0.05 -3.56
CA GLY A 135 8.17 -0.63 -4.89
C GLY A 135 8.85 -1.99 -5.06
N ILE A 136 8.85 -2.50 -6.31
CA ILE A 136 9.46 -3.79 -6.62
C ILE A 136 10.98 -3.67 -6.67
N HIS A 137 11.65 -4.79 -6.42
CA HIS A 137 13.10 -4.90 -6.56
C HIS A 137 13.54 -4.64 -8.01
N LEU A 138 14.68 -3.96 -8.18
CA LEU A 138 15.29 -3.66 -9.49
C LEU A 138 14.37 -2.90 -10.46
N LYS A 139 13.39 -2.17 -9.93
CA LYS A 139 12.55 -1.29 -10.74
C LYS A 139 13.41 -0.27 -11.52
N PRO A 140 12.99 0.09 -12.74
CA PRO A 140 13.53 1.27 -13.40
C PRO A 140 13.38 2.52 -12.52
N SER A 141 14.38 3.40 -12.55
CA SER A 141 14.30 4.70 -11.89
C SER A 141 13.08 5.47 -12.39
N GLY A 142 12.35 6.10 -11.47
CA GLY A 142 11.10 6.79 -11.79
C GLY A 142 9.84 5.91 -11.80
N ARG A 143 9.94 4.57 -11.69
CA ARG A 143 8.74 3.71 -11.56
C ARG A 143 7.97 4.04 -10.28
N ILE A 144 6.71 4.40 -10.45
CA ILE A 144 5.73 4.66 -9.39
C ILE A 144 4.75 3.49 -9.32
N GLY A 145 4.41 3.08 -8.09
CA GLY A 145 3.39 2.05 -7.83
C GLY A 145 2.15 2.63 -7.18
N GLN A 146 1.23 1.74 -6.81
CA GLN A 146 -0.08 2.06 -6.26
C GLN A 146 -0.03 2.97 -5.02
N ALA A 147 0.99 2.84 -4.16
CA ALA A 147 1.06 3.55 -2.88
C ALA A 147 1.08 5.08 -3.01
N ALA A 148 1.50 5.62 -4.16
CA ALA A 148 1.50 7.06 -4.44
C ALA A 148 0.31 7.52 -5.30
N LEU A 149 -0.56 6.60 -5.72
CA LEU A 149 -1.68 6.87 -6.62
C LEU A 149 -3.00 6.81 -5.84
N MET A 150 -3.74 7.92 -5.91
CA MET A 150 -5.04 8.07 -5.25
C MET A 150 -6.02 7.01 -5.79
N GLY A 151 -6.74 6.33 -4.90
CA GLY A 151 -7.71 5.30 -5.25
C GLY A 151 -7.09 3.96 -5.62
N CYS A 152 -5.76 3.86 -5.69
CA CYS A 152 -5.05 2.61 -5.91
C CYS A 152 -4.45 2.10 -4.59
N GLY A 153 -3.67 2.96 -3.92
CA GLY A 153 -2.99 2.62 -2.66
C GLY A 153 -3.87 2.79 -1.43
N VAL A 154 -4.64 3.87 -1.37
CA VAL A 154 -5.51 4.21 -0.25
C VAL A 154 -6.80 4.87 -0.70
N TRP A 155 -7.83 4.76 0.13
CA TRP A 155 -9.06 5.54 0.06
C TRP A 155 -9.56 5.84 1.46
N ALA A 156 -10.08 7.03 1.71
CA ALA A 156 -10.78 7.36 2.95
C ALA A 156 -11.93 8.30 2.63
N GLN A 157 -13.15 7.94 3.00
CA GLN A 157 -14.35 8.72 2.71
C GLN A 157 -15.49 8.30 3.63
N LYS A 158 -16.22 9.29 4.17
CA LYS A 158 -17.40 9.06 5.02
C LYS A 158 -17.05 8.15 6.22
N CYS A 159 -17.58 6.94 6.24
CA CYS A 159 -17.44 5.93 7.28
C CYS A 159 -16.31 4.92 7.02
N MET A 160 -15.52 5.07 5.95
CA MET A 160 -14.59 4.02 5.52
C MET A 160 -13.18 4.50 5.24
N ALA A 161 -12.22 3.65 5.58
CA ALA A 161 -10.81 3.79 5.22
C ALA A 161 -10.25 2.46 4.70
N ILE A 162 -9.45 2.54 3.63
CA ILE A 162 -8.92 1.39 2.91
C ILE A 162 -7.45 1.65 2.60
N ALA A 163 -6.62 0.63 2.80
CA ALA A 163 -5.22 0.59 2.39
C ALA A 163 -4.90 -0.73 1.68
N THR A 164 -4.14 -0.65 0.58
CA THR A 164 -3.80 -1.81 -0.25
C THR A 164 -2.32 -2.15 -0.21
N THR A 165 -2.03 -3.42 -0.44
CA THR A 165 -0.68 -3.98 -0.60
C THR A 165 -0.69 -5.01 -1.72
N GLY A 166 0.46 -5.30 -2.32
CA GLY A 166 0.59 -6.31 -3.37
C GLY A 166 1.21 -5.80 -4.66
N ALA A 167 0.79 -6.38 -5.79
CA ALA A 167 1.33 -6.08 -7.10
C ALA A 167 0.83 -4.71 -7.59
N GLY A 168 1.67 -3.68 -7.44
CA GLY A 168 1.31 -2.29 -7.66
C GLY A 168 0.71 -1.99 -9.04
N GLU A 169 1.19 -2.63 -10.11
CA GLU A 169 0.65 -2.48 -11.46
C GLU A 169 -0.82 -2.87 -11.54
N TYR A 170 -1.18 -4.01 -10.95
CA TYR A 170 -2.52 -4.56 -11.04
C TYR A 170 -3.48 -3.80 -10.13
N LEU A 171 -3.03 -3.43 -8.94
CA LEU A 171 -3.77 -2.55 -8.03
C LEU A 171 -4.03 -1.16 -8.65
N THR A 172 -3.09 -0.67 -9.46
CA THR A 172 -3.25 0.59 -10.20
C THR A 172 -4.22 0.43 -11.35
N LYS A 173 -4.07 -0.64 -12.15
CA LYS A 173 -4.98 -0.93 -13.28
C LYS A 173 -6.44 -0.99 -12.84
N THR A 174 -6.72 -1.61 -11.70
CA THR A 174 -8.10 -1.78 -11.20
C THR A 174 -8.57 -0.68 -10.25
N MET A 175 -7.73 0.32 -9.95
CA MET A 175 -8.01 1.32 -8.90
C MET A 175 -8.55 0.67 -7.61
N PHE A 176 -7.84 -0.34 -7.12
CA PHE A 176 -8.45 -1.34 -6.24
C PHE A 176 -8.94 -0.77 -4.90
N ALA A 177 -8.25 0.20 -4.31
CA ALA A 177 -8.69 0.82 -3.06
C ALA A 177 -10.05 1.51 -3.22
N LYS A 178 -10.24 2.23 -4.33
CA LYS A 178 -11.51 2.88 -4.64
C LYS A 178 -12.59 1.86 -4.97
N GLU A 179 -12.26 0.80 -5.69
CA GLU A 179 -13.21 -0.27 -6.00
C GLU A 179 -13.74 -0.95 -4.73
N CYS A 180 -12.86 -1.29 -3.77
CA CYS A 180 -13.29 -1.79 -2.47
C CYS A 180 -14.21 -0.80 -1.74
N ALA A 181 -13.92 0.50 -1.81
CA ALA A 181 -14.77 1.52 -1.19
C ALA A 181 -16.15 1.60 -1.86
N ASN A 182 -16.22 1.47 -3.19
CA ASN A 182 -17.48 1.47 -3.92
C ASN A 182 -18.36 0.29 -3.51
N GLN A 183 -17.79 -0.92 -3.40
CA GLN A 183 -18.55 -2.10 -2.99
C GLN A 183 -19.03 -1.98 -1.54
N LEU A 184 -18.22 -1.43 -0.63
CA LEU A 184 -18.64 -1.18 0.75
C LEU A 184 -19.64 -0.01 0.90
N LEU A 185 -19.68 0.93 -0.04
CA LEU A 185 -20.70 1.98 -0.09
C LEU A 185 -22.03 1.48 -0.65
N ASP A 186 -22.03 0.40 -1.43
CA ASP A 186 -23.22 -0.15 -2.05
C ASP A 186 -24.09 -0.84 -1.00
N THR A 187 -25.16 -0.16 -0.61
CA THR A 187 -26.10 -0.64 0.42
C THR A 187 -26.96 -1.82 -0.04
N SER A 188 -26.82 -2.28 -1.29
CA SER A 188 -27.51 -3.49 -1.75
C SER A 188 -27.04 -4.75 -1.01
N ASP A 189 -25.80 -4.77 -0.54
CA ASP A 189 -25.26 -5.81 0.34
C ASP A 189 -25.22 -5.31 1.79
N ALA A 190 -26.07 -5.89 2.65
CA ALA A 190 -26.08 -5.56 4.08
C ALA A 190 -24.84 -6.08 4.85
N ASN A 191 -23.92 -6.77 4.18
CA ASN A 191 -22.76 -7.42 4.80
C ASN A 191 -21.46 -6.97 4.13
N ASN A 192 -20.65 -6.22 4.87
CA ASN A 192 -19.36 -5.70 4.41
C ASN A 192 -18.37 -6.82 4.01
N LEU A 193 -18.45 -8.01 4.63
CA LEU A 193 -17.65 -9.17 4.25
C LEU A 193 -17.96 -9.62 2.82
N ASN A 194 -19.25 -9.64 2.44
CA ASN A 194 -19.68 -10.00 1.09
C ASN A 194 -19.29 -8.92 0.08
N ALA A 195 -19.50 -7.65 0.42
CA ALA A 195 -19.09 -6.52 -0.39
C ALA A 195 -17.58 -6.53 -0.69
N LEU A 196 -16.73 -6.75 0.32
CA LEU A 196 -15.29 -6.85 0.12
C LEU A 196 -14.91 -8.12 -0.66
N SER A 197 -15.59 -9.25 -0.45
CA SER A 197 -15.40 -10.47 -1.24
C SER A 197 -15.76 -10.27 -2.71
N LYS A 198 -16.82 -9.52 -3.00
CA LYS A 198 -17.21 -9.11 -4.35
C LYS A 198 -16.18 -8.20 -4.99
N ALA A 199 -15.63 -7.23 -4.24
CA ALA A 199 -14.51 -6.41 -4.72
C ALA A 199 -13.31 -7.26 -5.13
N PHE A 200 -12.94 -8.28 -4.34
CA PHE A 200 -11.88 -9.21 -4.71
C PHE A 200 -12.25 -10.03 -5.95
N LYS A 201 -13.45 -10.60 -5.99
CA LYS A 201 -13.87 -11.49 -7.07
C LYS A 201 -14.01 -10.76 -8.40
N GLU A 202 -14.85 -9.74 -8.46
CA GLU A 202 -15.22 -9.02 -9.68
C GLU A 202 -14.25 -7.87 -9.97
N GLY A 203 -13.86 -7.12 -8.94
CA GLY A 203 -13.02 -5.94 -9.06
C GLY A 203 -11.52 -6.25 -9.24
N PHE A 204 -11.09 -7.49 -8.97
CA PHE A 204 -9.67 -7.86 -9.08
C PHE A 204 -9.44 -9.19 -9.79
N ILE A 205 -9.84 -10.33 -9.20
CA ILE A 205 -9.46 -11.66 -9.69
C ILE A 205 -10.02 -11.92 -11.09
N ASP A 206 -11.30 -11.65 -11.30
CA ASP A 206 -11.99 -11.82 -12.58
C ASP A 206 -12.08 -10.50 -13.37
N SER A 207 -11.37 -9.46 -12.93
CA SER A 207 -11.44 -8.15 -13.57
C SER A 207 -11.02 -8.23 -15.05
N PRO A 208 -11.82 -7.70 -15.99
CA PRO A 208 -11.44 -7.64 -17.41
C PRO A 208 -10.10 -6.92 -17.64
N LEU A 209 -9.75 -5.98 -16.76
CA LEU A 209 -8.50 -5.22 -16.81
C LEU A 209 -7.25 -6.10 -16.58
N LEU A 210 -7.44 -7.28 -16.00
CA LEU A 210 -6.39 -8.26 -15.68
C LEU A 210 -6.54 -9.57 -16.47
N GLU A 211 -7.40 -9.62 -17.50
CA GLU A 211 -7.65 -10.84 -18.29
C GLU A 211 -6.36 -11.45 -18.86
N ASN A 212 -5.44 -10.58 -19.33
CA ASN A 212 -4.17 -10.94 -19.97
C ASN A 212 -3.03 -11.15 -18.97
N ILE A 213 -3.31 -11.09 -17.66
CA ILE A 213 -2.33 -11.26 -16.60
C ILE A 213 -2.42 -12.69 -16.08
N ALA A 214 -1.28 -13.37 -15.97
CA ALA A 214 -1.21 -14.71 -15.37
C ALA A 214 -1.84 -14.70 -13.99
N ALA A 215 -2.62 -15.74 -13.67
CA ALA A 215 -3.41 -15.71 -12.44
C ALA A 215 -2.54 -15.68 -11.17
N GLU A 216 -1.39 -16.37 -11.17
CA GLU A 216 -0.38 -16.30 -10.08
C GLU A 216 0.18 -14.89 -9.81
N ASP A 217 0.04 -13.98 -10.77
CA ASP A 217 0.52 -12.60 -10.68
C ASP A 217 -0.53 -11.65 -10.08
N ARG A 218 -1.80 -12.06 -10.01
CA ARG A 218 -2.92 -11.25 -9.49
C ARG A 218 -2.90 -11.19 -7.96
N LEU A 219 -1.86 -10.56 -7.42
CA LEU A 219 -1.57 -10.50 -5.98
C LEU A 219 -2.04 -9.17 -5.39
N ALA A 220 -3.04 -9.22 -4.51
CA ALA A 220 -3.55 -8.08 -3.76
C ALA A 220 -3.73 -8.43 -2.28
N GLY A 221 -3.65 -7.41 -1.45
CA GLY A 221 -4.05 -7.40 -0.05
C GLY A 221 -4.74 -6.08 0.25
N VAL A 222 -5.73 -6.11 1.13
CA VAL A 222 -6.55 -4.97 1.53
C VAL A 222 -6.72 -5.03 3.04
N LEU A 223 -6.55 -3.88 3.67
CA LEU A 223 -7.03 -3.60 5.02
C LEU A 223 -8.13 -2.54 4.89
N ALA A 224 -9.33 -2.83 5.40
CA ALA A 224 -10.49 -1.96 5.32
C ALA A 224 -11.12 -1.78 6.70
N LEU A 225 -11.64 -0.58 6.94
CA LEU A 225 -12.36 -0.21 8.15
C LEU A 225 -13.67 0.40 7.72
N TYR A 226 -14.74 -0.02 8.37
CA TYR A 226 -16.08 0.55 8.25
C TYR A 226 -16.55 0.98 9.64
N HIS A 227 -17.06 2.20 9.76
CA HIS A 227 -17.55 2.76 11.00
C HIS A 227 -18.93 3.39 10.84
N ASP A 228 -19.94 2.75 11.41
CA ASP A 228 -21.27 3.33 11.48
C ASP A 228 -21.36 4.28 12.68
N LYS A 229 -21.57 5.57 12.39
CA LYS A 229 -21.67 6.63 13.39
C LYS A 229 -22.93 6.50 14.25
N ASP A 230 -24.02 5.99 13.69
CA ASP A 230 -25.31 5.95 14.37
C ASP A 230 -25.36 4.83 15.41
N SER A 231 -24.79 3.67 15.08
CA SER A 231 -24.70 2.53 16.01
C SER A 231 -23.40 2.47 16.81
N ALA A 232 -22.46 3.40 16.56
CA ALA A 232 -21.08 3.37 17.07
C ALA A 232 -20.37 2.03 16.79
N HIS A 233 -20.76 1.36 15.71
CA HIS A 233 -20.24 0.06 15.34
C HIS A 233 -19.02 0.21 14.42
N THR A 234 -17.91 -0.44 14.78
CA THR A 234 -16.71 -0.48 13.94
C THR A 234 -16.41 -1.91 13.53
N GLU A 235 -16.29 -2.11 12.22
CA GLU A 235 -15.89 -3.36 11.62
C GLU A 235 -14.52 -3.18 10.95
N LEU A 236 -13.60 -4.08 11.27
CA LEU A 236 -12.30 -4.17 10.63
C LEU A 236 -12.28 -5.41 9.75
N LEU A 237 -11.95 -5.21 8.48
CA LEU A 237 -11.87 -6.24 7.47
C LEU A 237 -10.45 -6.32 6.90
N TRP A 238 -10.03 -7.52 6.54
CA TRP A 238 -8.83 -7.72 5.73
C TRP A 238 -9.10 -8.80 4.69
N GLY A 239 -8.46 -8.66 3.54
CA GLY A 239 -8.52 -9.67 2.50
C GLY A 239 -7.24 -9.72 1.70
N HIS A 240 -6.92 -10.89 1.16
CA HIS A 240 -5.75 -11.03 0.29
C HIS A 240 -5.86 -12.23 -0.66
N SER A 241 -5.23 -12.11 -1.83
CA SER A 241 -4.94 -13.19 -2.77
C SER A 241 -3.47 -13.64 -2.73
N THR A 242 -2.66 -13.04 -1.87
CA THR A 242 -1.27 -13.47 -1.58
C THR A 242 -1.24 -14.72 -0.72
N HIS A 243 -0.11 -15.42 -0.64
CA HIS A 243 0.06 -16.54 0.31
C HIS A 243 -0.31 -16.17 1.75
N SER A 244 0.11 -14.97 2.17
CA SER A 244 -0.18 -14.45 3.50
C SER A 244 -0.19 -12.93 3.51
N MET A 245 -0.83 -12.37 4.55
CA MET A 245 -0.84 -10.94 4.85
C MET A 245 -0.71 -10.76 6.37
N CYS A 246 0.28 -9.97 6.79
CA CYS A 246 0.45 -9.61 8.19
C CYS A 246 -0.48 -8.44 8.53
N CYS A 247 -1.26 -8.59 9.59
CA CYS A 247 -2.20 -7.59 10.06
C CYS A 247 -1.99 -7.33 11.55
N GLY A 248 -2.35 -6.13 11.99
CA GLY A 248 -2.42 -5.79 13.40
C GLY A 248 -3.44 -4.69 13.63
N TYR A 249 -4.06 -4.70 14.81
CA TYR A 249 -5.07 -3.73 15.19
C TYR A 249 -5.07 -3.47 16.68
N MET A 250 -5.64 -2.34 17.06
CA MET A 250 -5.88 -1.92 18.43
C MET A 250 -7.11 -1.02 18.44
N SER A 251 -7.96 -1.20 19.44
CA SER A 251 -9.06 -0.27 19.77
C SER A 251 -8.89 0.22 21.20
N SER A 252 -9.63 1.26 21.57
CA SER A 252 -9.62 1.86 22.91
C SER A 252 -10.09 0.89 24.00
N SER A 253 -10.83 -0.17 23.65
CA SER A 253 -11.29 -1.21 24.57
C SER A 253 -10.23 -2.28 24.85
N LEU A 254 -9.15 -2.35 24.06
CA LEU A 254 -8.09 -3.35 24.19
C LEU A 254 -6.92 -2.83 25.04
N SER A 255 -6.47 -3.64 26.00
CA SER A 255 -5.31 -3.31 26.83
C SER A 255 -3.96 -3.48 26.11
N LYS A 256 -3.93 -4.24 25.00
CA LYS A 256 -2.74 -4.50 24.19
C LYS A 256 -3.12 -4.62 22.70
N PRO A 257 -2.24 -4.22 21.77
CA PRO A 257 -2.46 -4.45 20.34
C PRO A 257 -2.45 -5.95 20.02
N LYS A 258 -3.21 -6.34 19.00
CA LYS A 258 -3.23 -7.69 18.45
C LYS A 258 -2.52 -7.70 17.10
N ALA A 259 -1.75 -8.75 16.84
CA ALA A 259 -1.06 -8.96 15.58
C ALA A 259 -1.19 -10.42 15.17
N PHE A 260 -1.38 -10.67 13.88
CA PHE A 260 -1.55 -12.01 13.33
C PHE A 260 -1.13 -12.07 11.87
N VAL A 261 -0.97 -13.28 11.35
CA VAL A 261 -0.68 -13.54 9.94
C VAL A 261 -1.87 -14.27 9.36
N SER A 262 -2.61 -13.60 8.47
CA SER A 262 -3.64 -14.26 7.67
C SER A 262 -2.95 -15.09 6.58
N GLN A 263 -3.36 -16.33 6.42
CA GLN A 263 -2.84 -17.26 5.41
C GLN A 263 -3.98 -17.82 4.57
N LEU A 264 -3.71 -18.04 3.28
CA LEU A 264 -4.62 -18.81 2.44
C LEU A 264 -4.68 -20.28 2.91
N PRO A 265 -5.82 -20.97 2.73
CA PRO A 265 -5.90 -22.41 2.97
C PRO A 265 -4.85 -23.20 2.18
N ILE A 266 -4.44 -24.37 2.70
CA ILE A 266 -3.34 -25.19 2.13
C ILE A 266 -3.55 -25.53 0.65
N ASP A 267 -4.79 -25.80 0.24
CA ASP A 267 -5.12 -26.19 -1.14
C ASP A 267 -5.39 -25.00 -2.07
N SER A 268 -5.26 -23.76 -1.57
CA SER A 268 -5.51 -22.54 -2.34
C SER A 268 -4.26 -22.11 -3.12
N LYS A 269 -4.49 -21.57 -4.32
CA LYS A 269 -3.45 -21.01 -5.17
C LYS A 269 -3.45 -19.49 -5.08
N PRO A 270 -2.35 -18.84 -4.66
CA PRO A 270 -2.26 -17.38 -4.67
C PRO A 270 -2.55 -16.81 -6.06
N GLY A 271 -3.26 -15.68 -6.07
CA GLY A 271 -3.68 -14.98 -7.27
C GLY A 271 -4.86 -15.61 -8.04
N LEU A 272 -5.21 -16.87 -7.76
CA LEU A 272 -6.50 -17.47 -8.17
C LEU A 272 -7.53 -17.40 -7.05
N ASN A 273 -7.10 -17.73 -5.84
CA ASN A 273 -7.94 -17.73 -4.65
C ASN A 273 -7.64 -16.51 -3.81
N PHE A 274 -8.63 -16.10 -3.03
CA PHE A 274 -8.51 -15.04 -2.05
C PHE A 274 -9.23 -15.46 -0.76
N LYS A 275 -8.88 -14.79 0.33
CA LYS A 275 -9.53 -14.92 1.64
C LYS A 275 -9.92 -13.53 2.10
N VAL A 276 -11.12 -13.39 2.64
CA VAL A 276 -11.59 -12.18 3.32
C VAL A 276 -12.09 -12.57 4.70
N GLU A 277 -11.74 -11.77 5.69
CA GLU A 277 -12.15 -11.93 7.08
C GLU A 277 -12.53 -10.57 7.66
N ALA A 278 -13.40 -10.60 8.68
CA ALA A 278 -13.87 -9.40 9.36
C ALA A 278 -14.01 -9.67 10.87
N ILE A 279 -13.87 -8.61 11.65
CA ILE A 279 -14.13 -8.60 13.09
C ILE A 279 -14.77 -7.27 13.49
N ASN A 280 -15.53 -7.30 14.58
CA ASN A 280 -16.02 -6.10 15.24
C ASN A 280 -14.99 -5.65 16.29
N VAL A 281 -14.68 -4.35 16.37
CA VAL A 281 -13.58 -3.80 17.18
C VAL A 281 -14.01 -2.72 18.16
#